data_AF-A0AAP0HMH1-F1
#
_entry.id   AF-A0AAP0HMH1-F1
#
_cell.length_a   1.000
_cell.length_b   1.000
_cell.length_c   1.000
_cell.angle_alpha   90.00
_cell.angle_beta   90.00
_cell.angle_gamma   90.00
#
_symmetry.space_group_name_H-M   'P 1'
#
loop_
_entity.id
_entity.type
_entity.pdbx_description
1 polymer ?
#
loop_
_entity_poly.entity_id
_entity_poly.type
_entity_poly.pdbx_seq_one_letter_code
_entity_poly.pdbx_strand_id
1 'polypeptide(L)'
;MAEEYTLDLEELRNLQSIAKRPRVHNLITSEIANLEKVCSLARSFACFVVILIDAPAPLATAKVPSAPVTNYTTLSSFSWDQDNEKLKIYVSLEGVEQEKVETVFKPTSLDIKFNDVQGKNYRCVVPKLNKEIVPEKSKVLVKPNRVIITLIKASKGTWLDLHFKEDKLKPNLDKEKDPMAGIMDLMKNMYDDGDEEMKRTIAKAWTDARSGKTADPLKGYR
;
A
#
# COMPACT_ATOMS: atom_id res chain seq x y z
N MET A 1 -13.75 12.34 -20.55
CA MET A 1 -13.01 11.25 -19.87
C MET A 1 -12.37 10.28 -20.85
N ALA A 2 -13.10 9.57 -21.73
CA ALA A 2 -12.46 8.72 -22.76
C ALA A 2 -11.60 9.51 -23.76
N GLU A 3 -12.04 10.73 -24.12
CA GLU A 3 -11.29 11.64 -24.99
C GLU A 3 -10.02 12.23 -24.34
N GLU A 4 -9.98 12.38 -23.02
CA GLU A 4 -8.78 12.88 -22.32
C GLU A 4 -7.68 11.83 -22.32
N TYR A 5 -8.00 10.56 -22.04
CA TYR A 5 -7.02 9.47 -22.13
C TYR A 5 -6.46 9.26 -23.54
N THR A 6 -7.25 9.56 -24.58
CA THR A 6 -6.73 9.49 -25.96
C THR A 6 -5.75 10.62 -26.25
N LEU A 7 -5.99 11.83 -25.73
CA LEU A 7 -5.07 12.96 -25.85
C LEU A 7 -3.77 12.70 -25.06
N ASP A 8 -3.88 12.17 -23.84
CA ASP A 8 -2.74 11.80 -23.00
C ASP A 8 -1.87 10.71 -23.67
N LEU A 9 -2.50 9.72 -24.32
CA LEU A 9 -1.79 8.68 -25.08
C LEU A 9 -1.04 9.27 -26.29
N GLU A 10 -1.65 10.23 -26.98
CA GLU A 10 -1.02 10.90 -28.11
C GLU A 10 0.18 11.76 -27.67
N GLU A 11 0.03 12.49 -26.56
CA GLU A 11 1.11 13.28 -25.98
C GLU A 11 2.28 12.40 -25.50
N LEU A 12 2.00 11.29 -24.82
CA LEU A 12 3.05 10.36 -24.38
C LEU A 12 3.79 9.71 -25.55
N ARG A 13 3.10 9.39 -26.65
CA ARG A 13 3.74 8.89 -27.87
C ARG A 13 4.64 9.95 -28.50
N ASN A 14 4.22 11.22 -28.49
CA ASN A 14 5.06 12.32 -28.93
C ASN A 14 6.31 12.46 -28.05
N LEU A 15 6.16 12.43 -26.73
CA LEU A 15 7.29 12.49 -25.78
C LEU A 15 8.24 11.30 -25.92
N GLN A 16 7.73 10.10 -26.22
CA GLN A 16 8.55 8.91 -26.49
C GLN A 16 9.48 9.14 -27.70
N SER A 17 8.99 9.78 -28.76
CA SER A 17 9.76 10.07 -29.97
C SER A 17 10.91 11.06 -29.72
N ILE A 18 10.74 11.96 -28.75
CA ILE A 18 11.72 12.99 -28.38
C ILE A 18 12.74 12.45 -27.35
N ALA A 19 12.39 11.40 -26.61
CA ALA A 19 13.19 10.86 -25.52
C ALA A 19 14.46 10.12 -26.00
N LYS A 20 15.64 10.75 -25.82
CA LYS A 20 16.95 10.17 -26.23
C LYS A 20 17.59 9.24 -25.19
N ARG A 21 17.17 9.33 -23.91
CA ARG A 21 17.77 8.56 -22.82
C ARG A 21 17.03 7.23 -22.63
N PRO A 22 17.72 6.08 -22.58
CA PRO A 22 17.08 4.77 -22.53
C PRO A 22 16.21 4.56 -21.29
N ARG A 23 16.63 5.08 -20.13
CA ARG A 23 15.83 5.01 -18.89
C ARG A 23 14.52 5.77 -19.00
N VAL A 24 14.54 6.95 -19.63
CA VAL A 24 13.36 7.80 -19.82
C VAL A 24 12.45 7.21 -20.90
N HIS A 25 13.03 6.72 -22.00
CA HIS A 25 12.32 6.01 -23.05
C HIS A 25 11.55 4.80 -22.49
N ASN A 26 12.20 3.98 -21.65
CA ASN A 26 11.56 2.82 -21.03
C ASN A 26 10.44 3.22 -20.07
N LEU A 27 10.63 4.27 -19.28
CA LEU A 27 9.61 4.80 -18.38
C LEU A 27 8.37 5.26 -19.14
N ILE A 28 8.55 6.06 -20.20
CA ILE A 28 7.44 6.54 -21.04
C ILE A 28 6.75 5.36 -21.73
N THR A 29 7.52 4.39 -22.25
CA THR A 29 6.97 3.19 -22.90
C THR A 29 6.12 2.37 -21.93
N SER A 30 6.56 2.20 -20.67
CA SER A 30 5.77 1.50 -19.67
C SER A 30 4.47 2.23 -19.33
N GLU A 31 4.50 3.57 -19.30
CA GLU A 31 3.31 4.36 -18.98
C GLU A 31 2.29 4.32 -20.13
N ILE A 32 2.75 4.40 -21.38
CA ILE A 32 1.90 4.19 -22.57
C ILE A 32 1.22 2.82 -22.49
N ALA A 33 1.97 1.76 -22.20
CA ALA A 33 1.42 0.40 -22.11
C ALA A 33 0.40 0.25 -20.96
N ASN A 34 0.57 0.99 -19.86
CA ASN A 34 -0.40 1.01 -18.76
C ASN A 34 -1.69 1.73 -19.17
N LEU A 35 -1.59 2.91 -19.80
CA LEU A 35 -2.74 3.67 -20.27
C LEU A 35 -3.51 2.97 -21.39
N GLU A 36 -2.82 2.31 -22.33
CA GLU A 36 -3.45 1.51 -23.38
C GLU A 36 -4.27 0.35 -22.79
N LYS A 37 -3.77 -0.32 -21.74
CA LYS A 37 -4.52 -1.37 -21.03
C LYS A 37 -5.78 -0.80 -20.38
N VAL A 38 -5.65 0.32 -19.65
CA VAL A 38 -6.79 1.00 -19.01
C VAL A 38 -7.83 1.42 -20.06
N CYS A 39 -7.40 1.96 -21.19
CA CYS A 39 -8.29 2.39 -22.27
C CYS A 39 -8.94 1.19 -23.00
N SER A 40 -8.21 0.09 -23.18
CA SER A 40 -8.75 -1.16 -23.74
C SER A 40 -9.82 -1.78 -22.82
N LEU A 41 -9.57 -1.83 -21.52
CA LEU A 41 -10.54 -2.31 -20.52
C LEU A 41 -11.81 -1.44 -20.49
N ALA A 42 -11.65 -0.11 -20.61
CA ALA A 42 -12.77 0.81 -20.72
C ALA A 42 -13.58 0.61 -22.02
N ARG A 43 -12.91 0.31 -23.14
CA ARG A 43 -13.56 0.09 -24.45
C ARG A 43 -14.28 -1.26 -24.53
N SER A 44 -13.74 -2.30 -23.89
CA SER A 44 -14.40 -3.59 -23.75
C SER A 44 -15.68 -3.52 -22.90
N PHE A 45 -15.76 -2.60 -21.93
CA PHE A 45 -16.98 -2.34 -21.16
C PHE A 45 -18.04 -1.55 -21.94
N ALA A 46 -17.64 -0.66 -22.85
CA ALA A 46 -18.58 0.14 -23.65
C ALA A 46 -19.32 -0.67 -24.73
N CYS A 47 -18.79 -1.83 -25.14
CA CYS A 47 -19.41 -2.67 -26.17
C CYS A 47 -20.58 -3.52 -25.65
N PHE A 48 -20.67 -3.75 -24.33
CA PHE A 48 -21.73 -4.56 -23.74
C PHE A 48 -23.07 -3.81 -23.58
N VAL A 49 -23.06 -2.47 -23.64
CA VAL A 49 -24.24 -1.64 -23.31
C VAL A 49 -25.14 -1.36 -24.53
N VAL A 50 -24.72 -1.67 -25.75
CA VAL A 50 -25.45 -1.24 -26.97
C VAL A 50 -26.55 -2.23 -27.42
N ILE A 51 -26.66 -3.43 -26.86
CA ILE A 51 -27.56 -4.48 -27.44
C ILE A 51 -28.99 -4.48 -26.86
N LEU A 52 -29.31 -3.74 -25.80
CA LEU A 52 -30.61 -3.87 -25.11
C LEU A 52 -31.39 -2.56 -25.05
N ILE A 53 -31.84 -2.07 -26.21
CA ILE A 53 -32.87 -1.02 -26.28
C ILE A 53 -33.95 -1.44 -27.28
N ASP A 54 -34.87 -2.31 -26.86
CA ASP A 54 -36.28 -2.18 -27.25
C ASP A 54 -37.22 -2.79 -26.18
N ALA A 55 -38.36 -2.14 -25.98
CA ALA A 55 -39.28 -2.15 -24.83
C ALA A 55 -40.16 -3.42 -24.66
N PRO A 56 -41.23 -3.45 -23.81
CA PRO A 56 -41.48 -2.92 -22.46
C PRO A 56 -41.91 -4.01 -21.40
N ALA A 57 -42.03 -3.58 -20.14
CA ALA A 57 -42.50 -4.20 -18.88
C ALA A 57 -43.78 -5.11 -18.97
N PRO A 58 -44.20 -5.91 -17.92
CA PRO A 58 -44.00 -5.68 -16.47
C PRO A 58 -43.84 -6.91 -15.53
N LEU A 59 -43.74 -6.58 -14.23
CA LEU A 59 -44.01 -7.37 -13.00
C LEU A 59 -42.85 -8.06 -12.26
N ALA A 60 -42.47 -7.39 -11.16
CA ALA A 60 -42.23 -7.91 -9.81
C ALA A 60 -41.36 -9.17 -9.63
N THR A 61 -40.16 -8.96 -9.07
CA THR A 61 -39.66 -9.70 -7.91
C THR A 61 -38.44 -9.01 -7.33
N ALA A 62 -38.38 -8.98 -6.00
CA ALA A 62 -37.33 -8.38 -5.20
C ALA A 62 -35.92 -8.81 -5.66
N LYS A 63 -35.07 -7.84 -6.01
CA LYS A 63 -33.65 -8.07 -6.21
C LYS A 63 -32.86 -6.91 -5.62
N VAL A 64 -32.01 -7.30 -4.66
CA VAL A 64 -30.88 -6.60 -4.06
C VAL A 64 -30.38 -5.44 -4.92
N PRO A 65 -30.21 -4.21 -4.38
CA PRO A 65 -29.67 -3.10 -5.15
C PRO A 65 -28.22 -3.43 -5.54
N SER A 66 -28.05 -3.83 -6.80
CA SER A 66 -26.75 -3.81 -7.47
C SER A 66 -26.36 -2.34 -7.60
N ALA A 67 -25.59 -1.85 -6.63
CA ALA A 67 -24.98 -0.53 -6.70
C ALA A 67 -24.28 -0.38 -8.07
N PRO A 68 -24.32 0.82 -8.68
CA PRO A 68 -23.56 1.09 -9.89
C PRO A 68 -22.09 0.73 -9.63
N VAL A 69 -21.40 0.19 -10.64
CA VAL A 69 -19.96 -0.07 -10.56
C VAL A 69 -19.25 1.28 -10.51
N THR A 70 -19.17 1.83 -9.32
CA THR A 70 -18.53 3.09 -9.03
C THR A 70 -17.02 2.84 -9.09
N ASN A 71 -16.37 3.33 -10.16
CA ASN A 71 -14.92 3.27 -10.25
C ASN A 71 -14.32 4.17 -9.16
N TYR A 72 -13.59 3.57 -8.21
CA TYR A 72 -12.92 4.27 -7.12
C TYR A 72 -11.43 4.39 -7.39
N THR A 73 -10.92 5.61 -7.44
CA THR A 73 -9.50 5.91 -7.45
C THR A 73 -8.94 5.80 -6.04
N THR A 74 -7.88 5.01 -5.85
CA THR A 74 -7.19 4.94 -4.56
C THR A 74 -6.49 6.28 -4.26
N LEU A 75 -6.70 6.83 -3.07
CA LEU A 75 -6.00 8.02 -2.62
C LEU A 75 -4.50 7.72 -2.46
N SER A 76 -3.67 8.31 -3.31
CA SER A 76 -2.22 8.09 -3.36
C SER A 76 -1.46 8.91 -2.32
N SER A 77 -2.02 10.02 -1.85
CA SER A 77 -1.36 10.93 -0.91
C SER A 77 -2.31 11.38 0.19
N PHE A 78 -1.96 11.06 1.43
CA PHE A 78 -2.59 11.58 2.63
C PHE A 78 -1.51 11.80 3.70
N SER A 79 -1.75 12.74 4.60
CA SER A 79 -0.88 13.02 5.75
C SER A 79 -1.58 12.61 7.02
N TRP A 80 -0.84 12.29 8.08
CA TRP A 80 -1.46 11.99 9.38
C TRP A 80 -0.62 12.54 10.53
N ASP A 81 -1.29 13.00 11.57
CA ASP A 81 -0.72 13.34 12.86
C ASP A 81 -1.34 12.49 13.96
N GLN A 82 -0.72 12.50 15.13
CA GLN A 82 -1.27 11.86 16.30
C GLN A 82 -0.94 12.64 17.56
N ASP A 83 -1.85 12.51 18.50
CA ASP A 83 -1.70 12.85 19.90
C ASP A 83 -1.58 11.55 20.72
N ASN A 84 -1.50 11.67 22.05
CA ASN A 84 -1.46 10.50 22.93
C ASN A 84 -2.75 9.64 22.83
N GLU A 85 -3.88 10.27 22.52
CA GLU A 85 -5.21 9.63 22.49
C GLU A 85 -5.89 9.65 21.12
N LYS A 86 -5.48 10.55 20.22
CA LYS A 86 -6.15 10.80 18.95
C LYS A 86 -5.17 10.59 17.80
N LEU A 87 -5.67 10.18 16.65
CA LEU A 87 -4.94 10.12 15.39
C LEU A 87 -5.76 10.88 14.36
N LYS A 88 -5.15 11.81 13.63
CA LYS A 88 -5.84 12.62 12.63
C LYS A 88 -5.23 12.34 11.27
N ILE A 89 -6.06 12.01 10.29
CA ILE A 89 -5.65 11.80 8.91
C ILE A 89 -6.19 12.98 8.09
N TYR A 90 -5.29 13.65 7.39
CA TYR A 90 -5.57 14.75 6.48
C TYR A 90 -5.54 14.25 5.05
N VAL A 91 -6.67 14.41 4.38
CA VAL A 91 -6.84 14.09 2.97
C VAL A 91 -7.11 15.39 2.22
N SER A 92 -6.18 15.79 1.35
CA SER A 92 -6.30 17.01 0.55
C SER A 92 -7.21 16.75 -0.65
N LEU A 93 -8.52 16.81 -0.44
CA LEU A 93 -9.55 16.72 -1.47
C LEU A 93 -10.44 17.96 -1.39
N GLU A 94 -10.68 18.57 -2.55
CA GLU A 94 -11.51 19.77 -2.70
C GLU A 94 -12.89 19.41 -3.26
N GLY A 95 -13.93 20.10 -2.80
CA GLY A 95 -15.30 19.88 -3.27
C GLY A 95 -15.92 18.58 -2.76
N VAL A 96 -15.44 18.06 -1.63
CA VAL A 96 -16.05 16.91 -0.96
C VAL A 96 -17.32 17.36 -0.23
N GLU A 97 -18.43 16.68 -0.49
CA GLU A 97 -19.68 16.86 0.24
C GLU A 97 -19.79 15.79 1.34
N GLN A 98 -20.13 16.20 2.57
CA GLN A 98 -20.20 15.30 3.72
C GLN A 98 -21.23 14.16 3.54
N GLU A 99 -22.33 14.41 2.82
CA GLU A 99 -23.35 13.39 2.52
C GLU A 99 -22.87 12.32 1.54
N LYS A 100 -21.88 12.65 0.70
CA LYS A 100 -21.32 11.73 -0.30
C LYS A 100 -20.08 10.99 0.22
N VAL A 101 -19.77 11.12 1.52
CA VAL A 101 -18.67 10.41 2.18
C VAL A 101 -19.22 9.21 2.94
N GLU A 102 -18.86 8.01 2.50
CA GLU A 102 -19.11 6.78 3.26
C GLU A 102 -17.87 6.45 4.11
N THR A 103 -18.07 6.24 5.41
CA THR A 103 -16.97 5.91 6.34
C THR A 103 -17.28 4.61 7.08
N VAL A 104 -16.33 3.69 7.04
CA VAL A 104 -16.40 2.41 7.73
C VAL A 104 -15.18 2.30 8.64
N PHE A 105 -15.42 2.57 9.92
CA PHE A 105 -14.43 2.39 10.98
C PHE A 105 -14.52 0.97 11.54
N LYS A 106 -13.42 0.23 11.52
CA LYS A 106 -13.28 -1.03 12.26
C LYS A 106 -12.21 -0.86 13.33
N PRO A 107 -12.18 -1.71 14.37
CA PRO A 107 -11.16 -1.60 15.43
C PRO A 107 -9.73 -1.60 14.89
N THR A 108 -9.46 -2.38 13.84
CA THR A 108 -8.11 -2.57 13.28
C THR A 108 -7.97 -2.12 11.83
N SER A 109 -9.01 -1.54 11.22
CA SER A 109 -8.97 -1.12 9.82
C SER A 109 -9.86 0.09 9.58
N LEU A 110 -9.58 0.82 8.50
CA LEU A 110 -10.34 1.99 8.09
C LEU A 110 -10.61 1.94 6.59
N ASP A 111 -11.84 2.24 6.20
CA ASP A 111 -12.24 2.35 4.79
C ASP A 111 -13.14 3.57 4.63
N ILE A 112 -12.72 4.49 3.77
CA ILE A 112 -13.43 5.74 3.51
C ILE A 112 -13.57 5.88 2.01
N LYS A 113 -14.81 6.07 1.56
CA LYS A 113 -15.14 6.33 0.17
C LYS A 113 -15.68 7.75 0.06
N PHE A 114 -15.18 8.46 -0.93
CA PHE A 114 -15.64 9.77 -1.31
C PHE A 114 -16.28 9.62 -2.69
N ASN A 115 -17.59 9.82 -2.76
CA ASN A 115 -18.32 9.69 -4.01
C ASN A 115 -18.49 11.09 -4.63
N ASP A 116 -18.39 11.16 -5.97
CA ASP A 116 -18.67 12.38 -6.74
C ASP A 116 -17.86 13.62 -6.31
N VAL A 117 -16.57 13.44 -6.02
CA VAL A 117 -15.64 14.55 -5.76
C VAL A 117 -15.09 15.04 -7.10
N GLN A 118 -15.57 16.19 -7.56
CA GLN A 118 -15.19 16.75 -8.87
C GLN A 118 -15.40 15.75 -10.03
N GLY A 119 -16.49 14.98 -9.98
CA GLY A 119 -16.81 13.95 -10.99
C GLY A 119 -15.96 12.68 -10.92
N LYS A 120 -15.16 12.49 -9.85
CA LYS A 120 -14.37 11.28 -9.58
C LYS A 120 -14.72 10.71 -8.21
N ASN A 121 -14.65 9.39 -8.06
CA ASN A 121 -14.80 8.75 -6.76
C ASN A 121 -13.43 8.37 -6.22
N TYR A 122 -13.19 8.65 -4.95
CA TYR A 122 -11.95 8.31 -4.28
C TYR A 122 -12.20 7.31 -3.17
N ARG A 123 -11.22 6.46 -2.89
CA ARG A 123 -11.27 5.54 -1.76
C ARG A 123 -9.93 5.52 -1.02
N CYS A 124 -10.00 5.71 0.29
CA CYS A 124 -8.89 5.57 1.21
C CYS A 124 -9.12 4.32 2.06
N VAL A 125 -8.29 3.29 1.87
CA VAL A 125 -8.35 2.06 2.67
C VAL A 125 -7.05 1.90 3.42
N VAL A 126 -7.15 1.72 4.73
CA VAL A 126 -6.07 1.28 5.61
C VAL A 126 -6.44 -0.11 6.13
N PRO A 127 -5.96 -1.20 5.48
CA PRO A 127 -6.40 -2.56 5.77
C PRO A 127 -6.07 -3.02 7.20
N LYS A 128 -4.92 -2.59 7.70
CA LYS A 128 -4.42 -2.94 9.04
C LYS A 128 -3.74 -1.73 9.67
N LEU A 129 -4.41 -1.16 10.66
CA LEU A 129 -3.87 -0.12 11.53
C LEU A 129 -2.83 -0.72 12.47
N ASN A 130 -1.88 0.10 12.93
CA ASN A 130 -0.83 -0.34 13.83
C ASN A 130 -1.37 -0.86 15.19
N LYS A 131 -2.39 -0.18 15.73
CA LYS A 131 -3.12 -0.61 16.94
C LYS A 131 -4.62 -0.41 16.78
N GLU A 132 -5.37 -0.90 17.76
CA GLU A 132 -6.82 -0.75 17.82
C GLU A 132 -7.24 0.71 18.05
N ILE A 133 -8.33 1.08 17.37
CA ILE A 133 -9.06 2.34 17.56
C ILE A 133 -10.44 2.07 18.17
N VAL A 134 -11.11 3.13 18.61
CA VAL A 134 -12.51 3.12 19.04
C VAL A 134 -13.35 3.69 17.88
N PRO A 135 -14.00 2.83 17.07
CA PRO A 135 -14.78 3.26 15.91
C PRO A 135 -15.89 4.25 16.30
N GLU A 136 -16.57 4.00 17.42
CA GLU A 136 -17.71 4.79 17.91
C GLU A 136 -17.37 6.25 18.23
N LYS A 137 -16.12 6.52 18.63
CA LYS A 137 -15.66 7.86 18.97
C LYS A 137 -14.94 8.55 17.80
N SER A 138 -14.70 7.83 16.71
CA SER A 138 -14.04 8.33 15.52
C SER A 138 -15.00 9.19 14.70
N LYS A 139 -14.49 10.26 14.07
CA LYS A 139 -15.30 11.27 13.37
C LYS A 139 -14.62 11.70 12.08
N VAL A 140 -15.41 12.08 11.09
CA VAL A 140 -14.93 12.72 9.86
C VAL A 140 -15.45 14.14 9.79
N LEU A 141 -14.53 15.08 9.57
CA LEU A 141 -14.82 16.48 9.35
C LEU A 141 -14.42 16.84 7.93
N VAL A 142 -15.41 17.18 7.11
CA VAL A 142 -15.19 17.65 5.74
C VAL A 142 -15.04 19.17 5.76
N LYS A 143 -13.93 19.67 5.20
CA LYS A 143 -13.70 21.10 4.94
C LYS A 143 -13.63 21.32 3.43
N PRO A 144 -13.82 22.56 2.93
CA PRO A 144 -13.87 22.85 1.50
C PRO A 144 -12.69 22.29 0.69
N ASN A 145 -11.47 22.39 1.25
CA ASN A 145 -10.23 21.99 0.56
C ASN A 145 -9.56 20.74 1.16
N ARG A 146 -10.13 20.17 2.23
CA ARG A 146 -9.54 19.00 2.92
C ARG A 146 -10.54 18.25 3.78
N VAL A 147 -10.36 16.94 3.88
CA VAL A 147 -11.07 16.09 4.83
C VAL A 147 -10.13 15.76 5.99
N ILE A 148 -10.65 15.89 7.22
CA ILE A 148 -9.94 15.57 8.46
C ILE A 148 -10.66 14.40 9.12
N ILE A 149 -9.99 13.27 9.21
CA ILE A 149 -10.53 12.05 9.82
C ILE A 149 -9.87 11.92 11.19
N THR A 150 -10.64 12.04 12.25
CA THR A 150 -10.15 11.88 13.62
C THR A 150 -10.51 10.50 14.14
N LEU A 151 -9.51 9.67 14.40
CA LEU A 151 -9.62 8.37 15.03
C LEU A 151 -9.27 8.51 16.52
N ILE A 152 -10.00 7.81 17.38
CA ILE A 152 -9.67 7.73 18.81
C ILE A 152 -8.97 6.40 19.04
N LYS A 153 -7.78 6.42 19.66
CA LYS A 153 -7.02 5.21 19.97
C LYS A 153 -7.71 4.45 21.11
N ALA A 154 -7.74 3.12 21.03
CA ALA A 154 -8.25 2.28 22.11
C ALA A 154 -7.30 2.28 23.33
N SER A 155 -6.00 2.38 23.07
CA SER A 155 -4.97 2.50 24.11
C SER A 155 -4.14 3.75 23.92
N LYS A 156 -3.87 4.47 25.02
CA LYS A 156 -2.99 5.64 25.00
C LYS A 156 -1.59 5.24 24.57
N GLY A 157 -0.98 6.03 23.70
CA GLY A 157 0.39 5.82 23.24
C GLY A 157 0.65 6.31 21.82
N THR A 158 1.92 6.31 21.45
CA THR A 158 2.40 6.79 20.15
C THR A 158 2.52 5.63 19.17
N TRP A 159 2.01 5.83 17.95
CA TRP A 159 2.13 4.89 16.84
C TRP A 159 3.36 5.24 16.01
N LEU A 160 4.24 4.28 15.73
CA LEU A 160 5.42 4.53 14.89
C LEU A 160 5.05 4.72 13.41
N ASP A 161 4.02 4.01 12.97
CA ASP A 161 3.45 4.10 11.63
C ASP A 161 1.93 3.99 11.72
N LEU A 162 1.22 4.47 10.70
CA LEU A 162 -0.23 4.32 10.57
C LEU A 162 -0.60 2.90 10.16
N HIS A 163 0.16 2.35 9.20
CA HIS A 163 -0.03 0.99 8.73
C HIS A 163 0.76 0.03 9.61
N PHE A 164 0.19 -1.14 9.88
CA PHE A 164 0.96 -2.23 10.44
C PHE A 164 1.98 -2.71 9.39
N LYS A 165 3.22 -2.23 9.52
CA LYS A 165 4.37 -2.81 8.82
C LYS A 165 4.82 -4.01 9.63
N GLU A 166 4.56 -5.20 9.09
CA GLU A 166 5.17 -6.41 9.61
C GLU A 166 6.67 -6.28 9.33
N ASP A 167 7.42 -6.06 10.39
CA ASP A 167 8.86 -5.90 10.36
C ASP A 167 9.46 -7.26 9.97
N LYS A 168 9.56 -7.55 8.67
CA LYS A 168 10.13 -8.79 8.11
C LYS A 168 11.62 -8.98 8.46
N LEU A 169 12.21 -8.09 9.25
CA LEU A 169 13.61 -8.06 9.65
C LEU A 169 13.79 -8.07 11.17
N LYS A 170 12.82 -8.62 11.92
CA LYS A 170 13.09 -9.05 13.30
C LYS A 170 13.60 -10.49 13.25
N PRO A 171 14.93 -10.75 13.38
CA PRO A 171 15.35 -12.07 13.79
C PRO A 171 14.64 -12.35 15.11
N ASN A 172 13.95 -13.48 15.16
CA ASN A 172 13.17 -13.88 16.31
C ASN A 172 14.15 -14.14 17.47
N LEU A 173 14.47 -13.08 18.21
CA LEU A 173 15.11 -13.16 19.51
C LEU A 173 14.03 -13.61 20.48
N ASP A 174 13.58 -14.86 20.32
CA ASP A 174 12.90 -15.61 21.36
C ASP A 174 13.85 -15.60 22.55
N LYS A 175 13.52 -14.78 23.55
CA LYS A 175 14.33 -14.52 24.77
C LYS A 175 14.50 -15.75 25.67
N GLU A 176 14.17 -16.94 25.18
CA GLU A 176 14.29 -18.22 25.89
C GLU A 176 15.35 -19.16 25.30
N LYS A 177 15.90 -18.87 24.12
CA LYS A 177 17.01 -19.67 23.59
C LYS A 177 18.32 -19.02 23.98
N ASP A 178 19.12 -19.77 24.75
CA ASP A 178 20.44 -19.36 25.23
C ASP A 178 21.20 -18.49 24.21
N PRO A 179 21.88 -17.42 24.62
CA PRO A 179 22.63 -16.54 23.72
C PRO A 179 23.62 -17.31 22.84
N MET A 180 24.08 -18.48 23.29
CA MET A 180 24.95 -19.39 22.54
C MET A 180 24.22 -20.15 21.41
N ALA A 181 22.93 -20.46 21.59
CA ALA A 181 22.08 -21.08 20.57
C ALA A 181 21.64 -20.08 19.49
N GLY A 182 21.35 -18.84 19.87
CA GLY A 182 20.98 -17.78 18.91
C GLY A 182 22.10 -17.45 17.92
N ILE A 183 23.36 -17.49 18.37
CA ILE A 183 24.53 -17.30 17.50
C ILE A 183 24.70 -18.46 16.52
N MET A 184 24.43 -19.69 16.95
CA MET A 184 24.55 -20.88 16.10
C MET A 184 23.49 -20.91 15.00
N ASP A 185 22.25 -20.50 15.33
CA ASP A 185 21.15 -20.43 14.37
C ASP A 185 21.37 -19.30 13.34
N LEU A 186 21.90 -18.16 13.79
CA LEU A 186 22.30 -17.07 12.89
C LEU A 186 23.42 -17.50 11.92
N MET A 187 24.44 -18.20 12.42
CA MET A 187 25.54 -18.72 11.56
C MET A 187 25.05 -19.80 10.59
N LYS A 188 24.06 -20.60 10.97
CA LYS A 188 23.46 -21.62 10.11
C LYS A 188 22.65 -20.99 8.98
N ASN A 189 21.84 -19.99 9.27
CA ASN A 189 21.09 -19.26 8.25
C ASN A 189 22.02 -18.55 7.26
N MET A 190 23.17 -18.03 7.72
CA MET A 190 24.20 -17.48 6.82
C MET A 190 24.94 -18.55 5.99
N TYR A 191 25.01 -19.79 6.47
CA TYR A 191 25.53 -20.90 5.67
C TYR A 191 24.53 -21.30 4.58
N ASP A 192 23.24 -21.42 4.89
CA ASP A 192 22.26 -21.91 3.92
C ASP A 192 21.98 -20.90 2.78
N ASP A 193 21.92 -19.60 3.09
CA ASP A 193 21.71 -18.53 2.09
C ASP A 193 23.00 -18.01 1.43
N GLY A 194 24.17 -18.38 1.96
CA GLY A 194 25.47 -17.86 1.54
C GLY A 194 26.09 -18.54 0.32
N ASP A 195 26.81 -17.74 -0.44
CA ASP A 195 27.80 -18.10 -1.46
C ASP A 195 28.91 -19.02 -0.89
N GLU A 196 29.48 -19.90 -1.73
CA GLU A 196 30.42 -20.97 -1.34
C GLU A 196 31.64 -20.47 -0.53
N GLU A 197 32.06 -19.23 -0.73
CA GLU A 197 33.18 -18.61 0.00
C GLU A 197 32.79 -18.22 1.44
N MET A 198 31.56 -17.76 1.65
CA MET A 198 31.03 -17.45 2.97
C MET A 198 30.81 -18.72 3.79
N LYS A 199 30.29 -19.78 3.14
CA LYS A 199 30.13 -21.12 3.73
C LYS A 199 31.45 -21.69 4.25
N ARG A 200 32.53 -21.59 3.45
CA ARG A 200 33.87 -22.04 3.87
C ARG A 200 34.40 -21.27 5.07
N THR A 201 34.15 -19.96 5.10
CA THR A 201 34.62 -19.09 6.19
C THR A 201 33.90 -19.39 7.51
N ILE A 202 32.58 -19.60 7.46
CA ILE A 202 31.77 -19.98 8.63
C ILE A 202 32.15 -21.38 9.13
N ALA A 203 32.33 -22.35 8.22
CA ALA A 203 32.78 -23.70 8.57
C ALA A 203 34.18 -23.70 9.23
N LYS A 204 35.08 -22.85 8.73
CA LYS A 204 36.41 -22.65 9.33
C LYS A 204 36.30 -22.05 10.73
N ALA A 205 35.52 -20.99 10.90
CA ALA A 205 35.32 -20.37 12.20
C ALA A 205 34.70 -21.34 13.23
N TRP A 206 33.78 -22.21 12.81
CA TRP A 206 33.16 -23.21 13.69
C TRP A 206 34.15 -24.31 14.12
N THR A 207 35.03 -24.72 13.21
CA THR A 207 36.11 -25.69 13.49
C THR A 207 37.18 -25.09 14.40
N ASP A 208 37.55 -23.84 14.20
CA ASP A 208 38.54 -23.12 15.01
C ASP A 208 38.00 -22.87 16.44
N ALA A 209 36.73 -22.49 16.57
CA ALA A 209 36.06 -22.33 17.86
C ALA A 209 35.94 -23.65 18.65
N ARG A 210 35.68 -24.78 17.98
CA ARG A 210 35.58 -26.10 18.64
C ARG A 210 36.95 -26.70 18.99
N SER A 211 37.98 -26.37 18.23
CA SER A 211 39.35 -26.87 18.47
C SER A 211 40.14 -26.05 19.49
N GLY A 212 39.56 -24.98 20.06
CA GLY A 212 40.20 -24.14 21.07
C GLY A 212 41.42 -23.36 20.57
N LYS A 213 41.64 -23.31 19.24
CA LYS A 213 42.67 -22.48 18.63
C LYS A 213 42.09 -21.11 18.35
N THR A 214 42.09 -20.26 19.36
CA THR A 214 41.86 -18.82 19.15
C THR A 214 43.05 -18.28 18.36
N ALA A 215 42.95 -18.27 17.03
CA ALA A 215 43.85 -17.51 16.19
C ALA A 215 43.57 -16.03 16.45
N ASP A 216 44.40 -15.41 17.29
CA ASP A 216 44.38 -13.98 17.59
C ASP A 216 44.60 -13.18 16.28
N PRO A 217 43.60 -12.43 15.78
CA PRO A 217 43.73 -11.68 14.53
C PRO A 217 44.63 -10.44 14.65
N LEU A 218 45.13 -10.09 15.85
CA LEU A 218 45.90 -8.86 16.09
C LEU A 218 47.43 -9.05 16.12
N LYS A 219 47.96 -10.24 15.84
CA LYS A 219 49.42 -10.45 15.83
C LYS A 219 50.13 -9.91 14.57
N GLY A 220 49.41 -9.30 13.63
CA GLY A 220 49.94 -8.79 12.36
C GLY A 220 50.26 -7.30 12.31
N TYR A 221 49.88 -6.52 13.31
CA TYR A 221 50.17 -5.08 13.34
C TYR A 221 51.06 -4.77 14.54
N ARG A 222 52.37 -4.94 14.35
CA ARG A 222 53.40 -4.36 15.21
C ARG A 222 54.19 -3.33 14.43
#